data_AF-A0A1H5X063-F1
#
_entry.id   AF-A0A1H5X063-F1
#
_cell.length_a   1.000
_cell.length_b   1.000
_cell.length_c   1.000
_cell.angle_alpha   90.00
_cell.angle_beta   90.00
_cell.angle_gamma   90.00
#
_symmetry.space_group_name_H-M   'P 1'
#
loop_
_entity.id
_entity.type
_entity.pdbx_description
1 polymer ?
#
loop_
_entity_poly.entity_id
_entity_poly.type
_entity_poly.pdbx_seq_one_letter_code
_entity_poly.pdbx_strand_id
1 'polypeptide(L)'
;MHAHALPKILLNKKTFALAETDEAKFLAKCIKTSNLAKTDYQKSGFAYALSKSFVVWYAQKCAFEYGQKGIRVCSLSPGLIATDMGKLEEKEGASMLEYAAEKRMGTPDELGFAIATVADERNGYLAGVDVLVDGG
;
A
#
# COMPACT_ATOMS: atom_id res chain seq x y z
N MET A 1 2.62 -9.13 1.71
CA MET A 1 1.91 -8.89 0.43
C MET A 1 1.57 -7.40 0.36
N HIS A 2 2.12 -6.59 -0.54
CA HIS A 2 1.98 -5.12 -0.52
C HIS A 2 0.91 -4.59 -1.50
N ALA A 3 0.63 -3.27 -1.52
CA ALA A 3 -0.44 -2.64 -2.31
C ALA A 3 -0.37 -2.92 -3.83
N HIS A 4 0.84 -3.19 -4.33
CA HIS A 4 1.12 -3.52 -5.75
C HIS A 4 1.12 -5.02 -6.06
N ALA A 5 0.93 -5.88 -5.07
CA ALA A 5 0.93 -7.34 -5.26
C ALA A 5 -0.39 -7.87 -5.86
N LEU A 6 -1.48 -7.09 -5.85
CA LEU A 6 -2.75 -7.48 -6.45
C LEU A 6 -2.82 -7.05 -7.93
N PRO A 7 -3.23 -7.95 -8.84
CA PRO A 7 -3.60 -7.58 -10.19
C PRO A 7 -4.64 -6.44 -10.18
N LYS A 8 -4.38 -5.36 -10.94
CA LYS A 8 -5.26 -4.18 -11.01
C LYS A 8 -6.72 -4.52 -11.35
N ILE A 9 -6.97 -5.65 -11.99
CA ILE A 9 -8.32 -6.15 -12.33
C ILE A 9 -9.15 -6.54 -11.09
N LEU A 10 -8.51 -6.88 -9.98
CA LEU A 10 -9.16 -7.19 -8.70
C LEU A 10 -9.43 -5.93 -7.85
N LEU A 11 -8.84 -4.79 -8.22
CA LEU A 11 -9.00 -3.52 -7.52
C LEU A 11 -10.13 -2.70 -8.13
N ASN A 12 -11.31 -2.78 -7.52
CA ASN A 12 -12.47 -2.02 -7.96
C ASN A 12 -12.58 -0.68 -7.22
N LYS A 13 -12.12 0.41 -7.86
CA LYS A 13 -12.23 1.78 -7.31
C LYS A 13 -13.67 2.18 -6.97
N LYS A 14 -14.69 1.64 -7.66
CA LYS A 14 -16.11 1.89 -7.32
C LYS A 14 -16.50 1.25 -5.99
N THR A 15 -15.84 0.15 -5.61
CA THR A 15 -16.02 -0.42 -4.27
C THR A 15 -15.43 0.51 -3.22
N PHE A 16 -14.22 1.04 -3.43
CA PHE A 16 -13.58 1.94 -2.47
C PHE A 16 -14.37 3.24 -2.23
N ALA A 17 -15.00 3.79 -3.27
CA ALA A 17 -15.88 4.95 -3.13
C ALA A 17 -17.09 4.73 -2.19
N LEU A 18 -17.46 3.47 -1.92
CA LEU A 18 -18.53 3.17 -0.96
C LEU A 18 -18.10 3.38 0.49
N ALA A 19 -16.79 3.46 0.79
CA ALA A 19 -16.31 3.60 2.16
C ALA A 19 -16.85 4.86 2.87
N GLU A 20 -17.20 5.91 2.12
CA GLU A 20 -17.74 7.17 2.66
C GLU A 20 -19.26 7.31 2.53
N THR A 21 -19.91 6.42 1.78
CA THR A 21 -21.35 6.56 1.43
C THR A 21 -22.20 5.37 1.88
N ASP A 22 -21.61 4.18 1.99
CA ASP A 22 -22.27 2.93 2.36
C ASP A 22 -21.22 1.93 2.88
N GLU A 23 -20.81 2.11 4.14
CA GLU A 23 -19.77 1.31 4.79
C GLU A 23 -20.13 -0.18 4.82
N ALA A 24 -21.39 -0.52 5.09
CA ALA A 24 -21.84 -1.91 5.12
C ALA A 24 -21.63 -2.60 3.76
N LYS A 25 -21.98 -1.94 2.66
CA LYS A 25 -21.78 -2.46 1.31
C LYS A 25 -20.31 -2.47 0.90
N PHE A 26 -19.52 -1.48 1.35
CA PHE A 26 -18.07 -1.48 1.19
C PHE A 26 -17.46 -2.75 1.82
N LEU A 27 -17.72 -2.99 3.10
CA LEU A 27 -17.21 -4.15 3.84
C LEU A 27 -17.67 -5.47 3.21
N ALA A 28 -18.96 -5.59 2.88
CA ALA A 28 -19.51 -6.79 2.26
C ALA A 28 -18.79 -7.13 0.94
N LYS A 29 -18.47 -6.13 0.12
CA LYS A 29 -17.72 -6.33 -1.13
C LYS A 29 -16.25 -6.68 -0.89
N CYS A 30 -15.58 -6.05 0.07
CA CYS A 30 -14.19 -6.36 0.40
C CYS A 30 -14.02 -7.80 0.95
N ILE A 31 -14.95 -8.22 1.82
CA ILE A 31 -14.99 -9.60 2.36
C ILE A 31 -15.26 -10.59 1.22
N LYS A 32 -16.21 -10.29 0.33
CA LYS A 32 -16.49 -11.13 -0.84
C LYS A 32 -15.26 -11.34 -1.72
N THR A 33 -14.49 -10.28 -2.00
CA THR A 33 -13.24 -10.37 -2.77
C THR A 33 -12.20 -11.23 -2.05
N SER A 34 -12.03 -11.03 -0.74
CA SER A 34 -11.06 -11.80 0.06
C SER A 34 -11.41 -13.29 0.11
N ASN A 35 -12.70 -13.62 0.14
CA ASN A 35 -13.22 -15.00 0.13
C ASN A 35 -13.09 -15.72 -1.23
N LEU A 36 -12.58 -15.07 -2.28
CA LEU A 36 -12.20 -15.77 -3.53
C LEU A 36 -10.98 -16.69 -3.33
N ALA A 37 -10.17 -16.43 -2.30
CA ALA A 37 -9.05 -17.26 -1.92
C ALA A 37 -9.50 -18.55 -1.22
N LYS A 38 -8.77 -19.66 -1.48
CA LYS A 38 -9.15 -21.00 -1.01
C LYS A 38 -8.73 -21.28 0.43
N THR A 39 -7.53 -20.83 0.81
CA THR A 39 -6.95 -21.06 2.15
C THR A 39 -7.05 -19.82 3.01
N ASP A 40 -7.09 -19.98 4.34
CA ASP A 40 -7.18 -18.83 5.25
C ASP A 40 -5.93 -17.94 5.21
N TYR A 41 -4.76 -18.52 4.93
CA TYR A 41 -3.54 -17.77 4.64
C TYR A 41 -3.70 -16.87 3.41
N GLN A 42 -4.21 -17.40 2.31
CA GLN A 42 -4.46 -16.61 1.10
C GLN A 42 -5.55 -15.56 1.32
N LYS A 43 -6.64 -15.88 2.04
CA LYS A 43 -7.69 -14.90 2.36
C LYS A 43 -7.12 -13.72 3.15
N SER A 44 -6.29 -14.00 4.14
CA SER A 44 -5.62 -12.98 4.96
C SER A 44 -4.67 -12.12 4.12
N GLY A 45 -3.89 -12.74 3.22
CA GLY A 45 -3.04 -12.02 2.27
C GLY A 45 -3.84 -11.10 1.34
N PHE A 46 -4.94 -11.59 0.77
CA PHE A 46 -5.83 -10.80 -0.09
C PHE A 46 -6.48 -9.64 0.67
N ALA A 47 -6.97 -9.87 1.88
CA ALA A 47 -7.55 -8.83 2.72
C ALA A 47 -6.52 -7.74 3.05
N TYR A 48 -5.29 -8.15 3.41
CA TYR A 48 -4.20 -7.22 3.66
C TYR A 48 -3.88 -6.40 2.41
N ALA A 49 -3.68 -7.04 1.26
CA ALA A 49 -3.36 -6.34 0.03
C ALA A 49 -4.49 -5.39 -0.41
N LEU A 50 -5.75 -5.81 -0.27
CA LEU A 50 -6.91 -4.96 -0.51
C LEU A 50 -6.92 -3.72 0.40
N SER A 51 -6.62 -3.90 1.69
CA SER A 51 -6.51 -2.78 2.64
C SER A 51 -5.43 -1.79 2.24
N LYS A 52 -4.26 -2.27 1.79
CA LYS A 52 -3.16 -1.40 1.37
C LYS A 52 -3.44 -0.70 0.05
N SER A 53 -4.08 -1.36 -0.90
CA SER A 53 -4.56 -0.71 -2.13
C SER A 53 -5.64 0.34 -1.86
N PHE A 54 -6.50 0.15 -0.85
CA PHE A 54 -7.45 1.17 -0.40
C PHE A 54 -6.73 2.41 0.12
N VAL A 55 -5.69 2.24 0.97
CA VAL A 55 -4.89 3.37 1.49
C VAL A 55 -4.29 4.20 0.35
N VAL A 56 -3.70 3.56 -0.66
CA VAL A 56 -3.14 4.25 -1.84
C VAL A 56 -4.21 5.04 -2.59
N TRP A 57 -5.36 4.41 -2.88
CA TRP A 57 -6.47 5.10 -3.55
C TRP A 57 -7.03 6.24 -2.70
N TYR A 58 -7.12 6.06 -1.39
CA TYR A 58 -7.65 7.05 -0.47
C TYR A 58 -6.71 8.26 -0.35
N ALA A 59 -5.40 8.03 -0.27
CA ALA A 59 -4.40 9.10 -0.31
C ALA A 59 -4.50 9.93 -1.59
N GLN A 60 -4.72 9.29 -2.75
CA GLN A 60 -4.96 9.98 -4.02
C GLN A 60 -6.22 10.84 -3.98
N LYS A 61 -7.33 10.31 -3.46
CA LYS A 61 -8.58 11.08 -3.29
C LYS A 61 -8.35 12.28 -2.36
N CYS A 62 -7.75 12.07 -1.19
CA CYS A 62 -7.48 13.10 -0.21
C CYS A 62 -6.57 14.21 -0.77
N ALA A 63 -5.64 13.89 -1.67
CA ALA A 63 -4.82 14.92 -2.32
C ALA A 63 -5.67 15.91 -3.13
N PHE A 64 -6.71 15.45 -3.84
CA PHE A 64 -7.65 16.34 -4.53
C PHE A 64 -8.50 17.16 -3.55
N GLU A 65 -8.97 16.53 -2.47
CA GLU A 65 -9.85 17.17 -1.49
C GLU A 65 -9.14 18.24 -0.65
N TYR A 66 -7.89 17.98 -0.24
CA TYR A 66 -7.14 18.86 0.65
C TYR A 66 -6.13 19.76 -0.08
N GLY A 67 -5.87 19.53 -1.37
CA GLY A 67 -4.94 20.35 -2.15
C GLY A 67 -5.33 21.83 -2.19
N GLN A 68 -6.63 22.16 -2.24
CA GLN A 68 -7.12 23.54 -2.17
C GLN A 68 -6.85 24.23 -0.83
N LYS A 69 -6.57 23.46 0.22
CA LYS A 69 -6.20 23.94 1.56
C LYS A 69 -4.68 24.02 1.75
N GLY A 70 -3.89 23.83 0.68
CA GLY A 70 -2.43 23.81 0.75
C GLY A 70 -1.85 22.55 1.39
N ILE A 71 -2.64 21.48 1.55
CA ILE A 71 -2.19 20.21 2.15
C ILE A 71 -1.83 19.23 1.04
N ARG A 72 -0.61 18.71 1.07
CA ARG A 72 -0.17 17.60 0.24
C ARG A 72 -0.52 16.27 0.93
N VAL A 73 -0.93 15.30 0.12
CA VAL A 73 -1.14 13.93 0.59
C VAL A 73 -0.39 12.98 -0.33
N CYS A 74 0.47 12.15 0.24
CA CYS A 74 1.22 11.12 -0.46
C CYS A 74 1.06 9.81 0.30
N SER A 75 1.17 8.69 -0.39
CA SER A 75 1.42 7.38 0.23
C SER A 75 2.84 6.93 -0.09
N LEU A 76 3.36 6.04 0.76
CA LEU A 76 4.65 5.41 0.56
C LEU A 76 4.48 3.91 0.75
N SER A 77 4.93 3.13 -0.23
CA SER A 77 4.83 1.68 -0.27
C SER A 77 6.24 1.09 -0.13
N PRO A 78 6.61 0.58 1.07
CA PRO A 78 7.90 -0.06 1.26
C PRO A 78 7.92 -1.49 0.71
N GLY A 79 9.11 -1.93 0.28
CA GLY A 79 9.45 -3.34 0.10
C GLY A 79 9.74 -4.04 1.43
N LEU A 80 10.58 -5.07 1.41
CA LEU A 80 11.03 -5.74 2.63
C LEU A 80 12.03 -4.87 3.37
N ILE A 81 11.69 -4.45 4.58
CA ILE A 81 12.54 -3.61 5.46
C ILE A 81 12.96 -4.42 6.67
N ALA A 82 14.23 -4.31 7.07
CA ALA A 82 14.87 -5.04 8.17
C ALA A 82 14.31 -4.67 9.58
N THR A 83 13.03 -4.93 9.76
CA THR A 83 12.23 -4.78 10.98
C THR A 83 11.77 -6.16 11.44
N ASP A 84 11.19 -6.26 12.64
CA ASP A 84 10.62 -7.53 13.11
C ASP A 84 9.52 -8.06 12.19
N MET A 85 8.71 -7.15 11.62
CA MET A 85 7.70 -7.49 10.63
C MET A 85 8.34 -8.00 9.34
N GLY A 86 9.36 -7.31 8.81
CA GLY A 86 10.03 -7.75 7.59
C GLY A 86 10.76 -9.08 7.74
N LYS A 87 11.33 -9.38 8.92
CA LYS A 87 11.92 -10.70 9.21
C LYS A 87 10.88 -11.82 9.27
N LEU A 88 9.66 -11.52 9.73
CA LEU A 88 8.56 -12.47 9.68
C LEU A 88 8.15 -12.74 8.22
N GLU A 89 8.00 -11.67 7.43
CA GLU A 89 7.66 -11.76 6.01
C GLU A 89 8.74 -12.47 5.18
N GLU A 90 10.01 -12.29 5.51
CA GLU A 90 11.13 -13.01 4.89
C GLU A 90 11.03 -14.52 5.13
N LYS A 91 10.72 -14.95 6.37
CA LYS A 91 10.57 -16.38 6.70
C LYS A 91 9.38 -17.02 5.99
N GLU A 92 8.31 -16.28 5.78
CA GLU A 92 7.11 -16.77 5.09
C GLU A 92 7.17 -16.60 3.57
N GLY A 93 8.12 -15.80 3.06
CA GLY A 93 8.10 -15.27 1.70
C GLY A 93 9.48 -15.02 1.09
N ALA A 94 10.49 -15.85 1.43
CA ALA A 94 11.88 -15.77 0.95
C ALA A 94 12.04 -15.59 -0.58
N SER A 95 10.99 -15.86 -1.36
CA SER A 95 10.93 -15.59 -2.79
C SER A 95 10.89 -14.11 -3.18
N MET A 96 10.42 -13.17 -2.34
CA MET A 96 10.29 -11.77 -2.78
C MET A 96 11.64 -11.04 -2.92
N LEU A 97 12.64 -11.35 -2.09
CA LEU A 97 14.00 -10.80 -2.23
C LEU A 97 14.66 -11.25 -3.54
N GLU A 98 14.33 -12.44 -4.04
CA GLU A 98 14.84 -12.95 -5.31
C GLU A 98 14.34 -12.14 -6.52
N TYR A 99 13.23 -11.41 -6.39
CA TYR A 99 12.70 -10.56 -7.47
C TYR A 99 13.10 -9.09 -7.34
N ALA A 100 13.47 -8.61 -6.14
CA ALA A 100 13.96 -7.25 -5.94
C ALA A 100 15.29 -7.01 -6.70
N ALA A 101 15.50 -5.82 -7.27
CA ALA A 101 16.73 -5.54 -8.01
C ALA A 101 17.97 -5.52 -7.11
N GLU A 102 17.85 -4.97 -5.90
CA GLU A 102 18.95 -4.84 -4.94
C GLU A 102 19.28 -6.11 -4.13
N LYS A 103 18.47 -7.18 -4.24
CA LYS A 103 18.70 -8.49 -3.58
C LYS A 103 18.96 -8.41 -2.06
N ARG A 104 18.43 -7.40 -1.39
CA ARG A 104 18.56 -7.18 0.05
C ARG A 104 17.30 -6.56 0.61
N MET A 105 17.15 -6.65 1.93
CA MET A 105 16.17 -5.81 2.63
C MET A 105 16.67 -4.36 2.67
N GLY A 106 15.73 -3.42 2.56
CA GLY A 106 15.98 -2.04 2.93
C GLY A 106 16.17 -1.91 4.45
N THR A 107 16.81 -0.84 4.88
CA THR A 107 16.99 -0.52 6.29
C THR A 107 15.91 0.45 6.78
N PRO A 108 15.60 0.47 8.09
CA PRO A 108 14.71 1.48 8.66
C PRO A 108 15.17 2.92 8.39
N ASP A 109 16.49 3.17 8.35
CA ASP A 109 17.05 4.49 8.07
C ASP A 109 16.81 4.94 6.62
N GLU A 110 16.96 4.03 5.66
CA GLU A 110 16.65 4.31 4.24
C GLU A 110 15.15 4.63 4.05
N LEU A 111 14.27 3.85 4.69
CA LEU A 111 12.84 4.14 4.70
C LEU A 111 12.54 5.49 5.38
N GLY A 112 13.20 5.77 6.50
CA GLY A 112 13.06 7.03 7.23
C GLY A 112 13.45 8.24 6.39
N PHE A 113 14.55 8.14 5.64
CA PHE A 113 14.98 9.21 4.74
C PHE A 113 14.00 9.42 3.57
N ALA A 114 13.43 8.34 3.03
CA ALA A 114 12.39 8.45 2.01
C ALA A 114 11.12 9.15 2.53
N ILE A 115 10.67 8.80 3.75
CA ILE A 115 9.55 9.47 4.42
C ILE A 115 9.85 10.96 4.63
N ALA A 116 11.04 11.29 5.17
CA ALA A 116 11.46 12.67 5.38
C ALA A 116 11.49 13.47 4.06
N THR A 117 11.97 12.84 2.98
CA THR A 117 11.98 13.45 1.65
C THR A 117 10.56 13.75 1.18
N VAL A 118 9.62 12.80 1.27
CA VAL A 118 8.21 13.02 0.88
C VAL A 118 7.54 14.15 1.70
N ALA A 119 7.89 14.25 2.98
CA ALA A 119 7.37 15.29 3.88
C ALA A 119 7.97 16.67 3.59
N ASP A 120 9.18 16.75 3.05
CA ASP A 120 9.92 18.00 2.80
C ASP A 120 9.11 19.01 1.95
N GLU A 121 9.10 20.27 2.37
CA GLU A 121 8.35 21.35 1.71
C GLU A 121 8.85 21.66 0.29
N ARG A 122 10.13 21.36 0.00
CA ARG A 122 10.70 21.52 -1.35
C ARG A 122 10.02 20.59 -2.36
N ASN A 123 9.39 19.51 -1.91
CA ASN A 123 8.53 18.64 -2.71
C ASN A 123 7.09 19.18 -2.81
N GLY A 124 6.94 20.50 -2.99
CA GLY A 124 5.66 21.22 -2.99
C GLY A 124 4.65 20.79 -4.06
N TYR A 125 5.10 20.09 -5.11
CA TYR A 125 4.24 19.55 -6.17
C TYR A 125 4.07 18.02 -6.11
N LEU A 126 4.62 17.37 -5.08
CA LEU A 126 4.48 15.94 -4.84
C LEU A 126 3.20 15.70 -4.02
N ALA A 127 2.11 15.35 -4.70
CA ALA A 127 0.82 15.05 -4.09
C ALA A 127 0.04 14.02 -4.92
N GLY A 128 -0.79 13.22 -4.27
CA GLY A 128 -1.60 12.17 -4.91
C GLY A 128 -0.77 11.05 -5.54
N VAL A 129 0.47 10.87 -5.09
CA VAL A 129 1.38 9.84 -5.58
C VAL A 129 1.62 8.79 -4.50
N ASP A 130 1.82 7.55 -4.95
CA ASP A 130 2.38 6.49 -4.14
C ASP A 130 3.88 6.36 -4.45
N VAL A 131 4.72 6.61 -3.46
CA VAL A 131 6.17 6.51 -3.59
C VAL A 131 6.60 5.08 -3.23
N LEU A 132 7.08 4.35 -4.23
CA LEU A 132 7.58 2.99 -4.05
C LEU A 132 9.02 3.03 -3.54
N VAL A 133 9.30 2.33 -2.44
CA VAL A 133 10.62 2.26 -1.78
C VAL A 133 10.95 0.80 -1.48
N ASP A 134 11.33 0.05 -2.50
CA ASP A 134 11.43 -1.40 -2.45
C ASP A 134 12.73 -2.00 -3.01
N GLY A 135 13.66 -1.15 -3.48
CA GLY A 135 14.94 -1.61 -4.04
C GLY A 135 14.82 -2.12 -5.48
N GLY A 136 13.80 -1.67 -6.23
CA GLY A 136 13.68 -1.82 -7.68
C GLY A 136 12.45 -2.61 -8.13
#